data_AF-A0A317YM78-F1
#
_entry.id   AF-A0A317YM78-F1
#
_cell.length_a   1.000
_cell.length_b   1.000
_cell.length_c   1.000
_cell.angle_alpha   90.00
_cell.angle_beta   90.00
_cell.angle_gamma   90.00
#
_symmetry.space_group_name_H-M   'P 1'
#
loop_
_entity.id
_entity.type
_entity.pdbx_description
1 polymer ?
#
loop_
_entity_poly.entity_id
_entity_poly.type
_entity_poly.pdbx_seq_one_letter_code
_entity_poly.pdbx_strand_id
1 'polypeptide(L)'
;MRRQLSLNQSKQFMARLKEVDTTLDIEIKEIVTKGDQIVDRQLSKVGGKGLLVKEIQNELFSRNIDMAIHSLKDVRSELPEGLTLECIPDREY
;
A
#
# COMPACT_ATOMS: atom_id res chain seq x y z
N MET A 1 0.41 15.36 -0.41
CA MET A 1 1.84 14.95 -0.46
C MET A 1 2.06 13.41 -0.56
N ARG A 2 1.02 12.56 -0.66
CA ARG A 2 1.17 11.08 -0.52
C ARG A 2 1.18 10.26 -1.83
N ARG A 3 0.42 10.66 -2.86
CA ARG A 3 0.29 9.90 -4.12
C ARG A 3 1.59 9.70 -4.91
N GLN A 4 2.44 10.74 -4.99
CA GLN A 4 3.69 10.62 -5.74
C GLN A 4 4.65 9.61 -5.09
N LEU A 5 4.67 9.54 -3.75
CA LEU A 5 5.51 8.58 -3.04
C LEU A 5 4.98 7.16 -3.21
N SER A 6 3.67 6.92 -3.10
CA SER A 6 3.11 5.57 -3.27
C SER A 6 3.37 5.03 -4.67
N LEU A 7 3.17 5.87 -5.70
CA LEU A 7 3.47 5.50 -7.09
C LEU A 7 4.94 5.18 -7.30
N ASN A 8 5.84 5.97 -6.73
CA ASN A 8 7.28 5.74 -6.84
C ASN A 8 7.69 4.43 -6.15
N GLN A 9 7.19 4.18 -4.94
CA GLN A 9 7.44 2.93 -4.19
C GLN A 9 6.92 1.71 -4.95
N SER A 10 5.71 1.78 -5.53
CA SER A 10 5.17 0.70 -6.36
C SER A 10 6.04 0.45 -7.60
N LYS A 11 6.43 1.50 -8.32
CA LYS A 11 7.30 1.37 -9.51
C LYS A 11 8.67 0.79 -9.17
N GLN A 12 9.25 1.18 -8.06
CA GLN A 12 10.53 0.68 -7.60
C GLN A 12 10.46 -0.81 -7.24
N PHE A 13 9.44 -1.22 -6.50
CA PHE A 13 9.23 -2.63 -6.19
C PHE A 13 8.99 -3.47 -7.45
N MET A 14 8.21 -2.95 -8.40
CA MET A 14 8.00 -3.60 -9.69
C MET A 14 9.28 -3.77 -10.50
N ALA A 15 10.17 -2.77 -10.49
CA ALA A 15 11.46 -2.87 -11.14
C ALA A 15 12.27 -4.05 -10.56
N ARG A 16 12.26 -4.22 -9.23
CA ARG A 16 12.90 -5.36 -8.56
C ARG A 16 12.27 -6.70 -8.91
N LEU A 17 10.94 -6.79 -8.98
CA LEU A 17 10.29 -8.03 -9.40
C LEU A 17 10.66 -8.42 -10.83
N LYS A 18 10.75 -7.44 -11.74
CA LYS A 18 11.18 -7.68 -13.13
C LYS A 18 12.65 -8.07 -13.26
N GLU A 19 13.51 -7.69 -12.32
CA GLU A 19 14.89 -8.19 -12.25
C GLU A 19 14.94 -9.68 -11.91
N VAL A 20 13.98 -10.18 -11.13
CA VAL A 20 13.88 -11.60 -10.75
C VAL A 20 13.20 -12.44 -11.83
N ASP A 21 12.11 -11.92 -12.41
CA ASP A 21 11.37 -12.59 -13.48
C ASP A 21 10.85 -11.56 -14.49
N THR A 22 11.43 -11.57 -15.69
CA THR A 22 11.10 -10.64 -16.78
C THR A 22 9.80 -10.99 -17.49
N THR A 23 9.22 -12.17 -17.22
CA THR A 23 7.98 -12.63 -17.85
C THR A 23 6.73 -12.18 -17.10
N LEU A 24 6.88 -11.62 -15.90
CA LEU A 24 5.78 -11.10 -15.11
C LEU A 24 5.09 -9.92 -15.81
N ASP A 25 3.80 -10.09 -16.07
CA ASP A 25 2.90 -9.00 -16.42
C ASP A 25 2.35 -8.37 -15.14
N ILE A 26 2.65 -7.09 -14.92
CA ILE A 26 2.34 -6.40 -13.66
C ILE A 26 1.67 -5.07 -13.98
N GLU A 27 0.46 -4.89 -13.47
CA GLU A 27 -0.32 -3.66 -13.58
C GLU A 27 -0.38 -2.90 -12.24
N ILE A 28 -0.19 -1.58 -12.26
CA ILE A 28 -0.41 -0.73 -11.08
C ILE A 28 -1.86 -0.26 -11.08
N LYS A 29 -2.62 -0.70 -10.08
CA LYS A 29 -3.92 -0.12 -9.75
C LYS A 29 -3.79 0.95 -8.68
N GLU A 30 -4.01 2.22 -9.03
CA GLU A 30 -4.10 3.31 -8.04
C GLU A 30 -5.41 3.21 -7.25
N ILE A 31 -5.31 3.09 -5.93
CA ILE A 31 -6.46 3.02 -5.01
C ILE A 31 -6.49 4.30 -4.18
N VAL A 32 -7.62 5.01 -4.23
CA VAL A 32 -7.83 6.25 -3.47
C VAL A 32 -8.54 5.91 -2.17
N THR A 33 -7.90 6.24 -1.04
CA THR A 33 -8.46 5.94 0.28
C THR A 33 -9.30 7.09 0.79
N LYS A 34 -10.19 6.83 1.75
CA LYS A 34 -10.90 7.92 2.45
C LYS A 34 -9.95 8.84 3.18
N GLY A 35 -8.84 8.30 3.72
CA GLY A 35 -7.79 9.10 4.34
C GLY A 35 -7.09 10.06 3.37
N ASP A 36 -7.04 9.76 2.06
CA ASP A 36 -6.50 10.69 1.05
C ASP A 36 -7.42 11.89 0.78
N GLN A 37 -8.73 11.72 1.01
CA GLN A 37 -9.72 12.78 0.86
C GLN A 37 -9.76 13.73 2.07
N ILE A 38 -9.28 13.28 3.23
CA ILE A 38 -9.24 14.07 4.47
C ILE A 38 -7.92 14.86 4.52
N VAL A 39 -7.97 16.15 4.23
CA VAL A 39 -6.79 17.04 4.20
C VAL A 39 -6.33 17.40 5.62
N ASP A 40 -5.10 16.99 5.95
CA ASP A 40 -4.15 17.36 7.04
C ASP A 40 -4.63 17.84 8.43
N ARG A 41 -5.64 18.71 8.55
CA ARG A 41 -5.99 19.36 9.84
C ARG A 41 -6.85 18.52 10.79
N GLN A 42 -7.41 17.40 10.32
CA GLN A 42 -8.31 16.55 11.12
C GLN A 42 -7.77 15.14 11.40
N LEU A 43 -6.69 14.68 10.76
CA LEU A 43 -6.18 13.31 10.94
C LEU A 43 -5.69 13.04 12.37
N SER A 44 -5.17 14.04 13.08
CA SER A 44 -4.80 13.91 14.50
C SER A 44 -6.01 13.86 15.44
N LYS A 45 -7.18 14.38 15.00
CA LYS A 45 -8.44 14.39 15.76
C LYS A 45 -9.32 13.19 15.46
N VAL A 46 -9.28 12.70 14.22
CA VAL A 46 -9.96 11.49 13.78
C VAL A 46 -9.00 10.33 14.05
N GLY A 47 -8.91 9.91 15.30
CA GLY A 47 -8.07 8.79 15.72
C GLY A 47 -8.34 7.57 14.86
N GLY A 48 -7.49 7.31 13.87
CA GLY A 48 -7.77 6.28 12.89
C GLY A 48 -6.50 5.78 12.22
N LYS A 49 -5.71 5.01 12.96
CA LYS A 49 -4.55 4.23 12.49
C LYS A 49 -4.89 3.20 11.38
N GLY A 50 -5.97 3.35 10.62
CA GLY A 50 -6.12 2.66 9.33
C GLY A 50 -7.26 3.20 8.47
N LEU A 51 -7.44 4.53 8.49
CA LEU A 51 -8.18 5.25 7.46
C LEU A 51 -7.51 5.19 6.08
N LEU A 52 -6.26 4.72 6.01
CA LEU A 52 -5.43 4.69 4.80
C LEU A 52 -5.25 3.29 4.20
N VAL A 53 -5.82 2.25 4.81
CA VAL A 53 -5.60 0.85 4.36
C VAL A 53 -6.88 0.08 4.10
N LYS A 54 -8.04 0.57 4.57
CA LYS A 54 -9.31 -0.15 4.47
C LYS A 54 -9.71 -0.43 3.01
N GLU A 55 -9.63 0.59 2.15
CA GLU A 55 -9.98 0.43 0.75
C GLU A 55 -9.04 -0.56 0.04
N ILE A 56 -7.74 -0.53 0.36
CA ILE A 56 -6.76 -1.45 -0.19
C ILE A 56 -7.02 -2.90 0.27
N GLN A 57 -7.34 -3.08 1.55
CA GLN A 57 -7.71 -4.40 2.11
C GLN A 57 -8.96 -4.96 1.42
N ASN A 58 -9.97 -4.13 1.16
CA ASN A 58 -11.16 -4.57 0.44
C ASN A 58 -10.84 -5.06 -0.97
N GLU A 59 -9.91 -4.39 -1.68
CA GLU A 59 -9.48 -4.81 -3.01
C GLU A 59 -8.72 -6.15 -2.98
N LEU A 60 -7.88 -6.38 -1.95
CA LEU A 60 -7.22 -7.67 -1.71
C LEU A 60 -8.25 -8.79 -1.41
N PHE A 61 -9.17 -8.55 -0.48
CA PHE A 61 -10.21 -9.53 -0.13
C PHE A 61 -11.14 -9.85 -1.31
N SER A 62 -11.42 -8.86 -2.15
CA SER A 62 -12.23 -9.04 -3.36
C SER A 62 -11.44 -9.65 -4.52
N ARG A 63 -10.13 -9.92 -4.35
CA ARG A 63 -9.22 -10.42 -5.38
C ARG A 63 -9.15 -9.52 -6.63
N ASN A 64 -9.32 -8.22 -6.43
CA ASN A 64 -9.16 -7.22 -7.47
C ASN A 64 -7.71 -6.75 -7.64
N ILE A 65 -6.86 -7.04 -6.64
CA ILE A 65 -5.41 -6.90 -6.66
C ILE A 65 -4.80 -8.11 -5.95
N ASP A 66 -3.62 -8.52 -6.38
CA ASP A 66 -2.93 -9.69 -5.80
C ASP A 66 -2.05 -9.29 -4.59
N MET A 67 -1.53 -8.07 -4.59
CA MET A 67 -0.68 -7.54 -3.52
C MET A 67 -0.83 -6.03 -3.38
N ALA A 68 -0.44 -5.49 -2.21
CA ALA A 68 -0.42 -4.07 -1.95
C ALA A 68 0.95 -3.59 -1.46
N ILE A 69 1.40 -2.46 -1.98
CA ILE A 69 2.65 -1.81 -1.57
C ILE A 69 2.32 -0.67 -0.61
N HIS A 70 2.95 -0.69 0.56
CA HIS A 70 2.76 0.30 1.61
C HIS A 70 4.10 0.85 2.09
N SER A 71 4.10 2.13 2.49
CA SER A 71 5.11 2.61 3.42
C SER A 71 4.92 1.91 4.75
N LEU A 72 5.95 1.21 5.25
CA LEU A 72 5.82 0.34 6.43
C LEU A 72 5.28 1.08 7.68
N LYS A 73 5.58 2.38 7.83
CA LYS A 73 5.07 3.23 8.92
C LYS A 73 3.53 3.35 8.95
N ASP A 74 2.88 3.10 7.83
CA ASP A 74 1.43 3.22 7.65
C ASP A 74 0.71 1.85 7.81
N VAL A 75 1.47 0.77 7.99
CA VAL A 75 0.94 -0.58 8.25
C VAL A 75 0.64 -0.73 9.75
N ARG A 76 -0.50 -1.35 10.08
CA ARG A 76 -0.87 -1.63 11.47
C ARG A 76 -0.02 -2.78 12.04
N SER A 77 0.21 -2.75 13.35
CA SER A 77 0.87 -3.85 14.07
C SER A 77 0.08 -5.15 14.03
N GLU A 78 -1.25 -5.04 13.96
CA GLU A 78 -2.17 -6.17 13.80
C GLU A 78 -2.82 -6.08 12.43
N LEU A 79 -2.64 -7.14 11.63
CA LEU A 79 -3.29 -7.30 10.33
C LEU A 79 -4.64 -8.02 10.51
N PRO A 80 -5.65 -7.69 9.68
CA PRO A 80 -6.87 -8.48 9.62
C PRO A 80 -6.56 -9.94 9.28
N GLU A 81 -7.36 -10.86 9.82
CA GLU A 81 -7.29 -12.27 9.45
C GLU A 81 -7.42 -12.45 7.93
N GLY A 82 -6.60 -13.34 7.36
CA GLY A 82 -6.52 -13.58 5.92
C GLY A 82 -5.57 -12.65 5.16
N LEU A 83 -4.94 -11.68 5.82
CA LEU A 83 -3.87 -10.87 5.24
C LEU A 83 -2.56 -11.07 6.00
N THR A 84 -1.44 -10.98 5.29
CA THR A 84 -0.09 -11.11 5.86
C THR A 84 0.85 -10.10 5.22
N LEU A 85 1.93 -9.77 5.94
CA LEU A 85 3.03 -8.96 5.42
C LEU A 85 4.14 -9.91 4.96
N GLU A 86 4.13 -10.28 3.68
CA GLU A 86 5.06 -11.30 3.15
C GLU A 86 6.44 -10.77 2.80
N CYS A 87 6.54 -9.49 2.42
CA CYS A 87 7.77 -8.90 1.94
C CYS A 87 8.05 -7.57 2.64
N ILE A 88 9.27 -7.44 3.17
CA ILE A 88 9.82 -6.18 3.66
C ILE A 88 11.15 -5.98 2.92
N PRO A 89 11.19 -5.08 1.90
CA PRO A 89 12.43 -4.75 1.22
C PRO A 89 13.46 -4.14 2.17
N ASP A 90 14.73 -4.17 1.77
CA ASP A 90 15.80 -3.47 2.49
C ASP A 90 15.45 -1.99 2.67
N ARG A 91 15.78 -1.45 3.85
CA ARG A 91 15.47 -0.07 4.17
C ARG A 91 16.29 0.88 3.30
N GLU A 92 15.60 1.80 2.63
CA GLU A 92 16.23 2.90 1.90
C GLU A 92 16.66 4.03 2.86
N TYR A 93 17.83 4.60 2.60
CA TYR A 93 18.47 5.67 3.39
C TYR A 93 18.50 6.99 2.63
#